data_AF-A0A2V1GX46-F1
#
_entry.id   AF-A0A2V1GX46-F1
#
_cell.length_a   1.000
_cell.length_b   1.000
_cell.length_c   1.000
_cell.angle_alpha   90.00
_cell.angle_beta   90.00
_cell.angle_gamma   90.00
#
_symmetry.space_group_name_H-M   'P 1'
#
loop_
_entity.id
_entity.type
_entity.pdbx_description
1 polymer ?
#
loop_
_entity_poly.entity_id
_entity_poly.type
_entity_poly.pdbx_seq_one_letter_code
_entity_poly.pdbx_strand_id
1 'polypeptide(L)'
;MSDDIAFKIQLGLILPKLKDKLAPDLTEIIKELVGIVSAGSLDEDEAFDLAPIKEIIMKDLEIFLDKEILPPIQAELTPPEEESAEEDAAEEAPAAE
;
A
#
# COMPACT_ATOMS: atom_id res chain seq x y z
N MET A 1 9.97 19.52 15.57
CA MET A 1 10.62 18.49 16.43
C MET A 1 9.61 17.78 17.34
N SER A 2 8.46 18.37 17.67
CA SER A 2 7.36 17.68 18.39
C SER A 2 6.58 16.68 17.52
N ASP A 3 6.61 16.85 16.19
CA ASP A 3 5.91 15.98 15.23
C ASP A 3 6.45 14.53 15.22
N ASP A 4 7.73 14.36 15.55
CA ASP A 4 8.43 13.07 15.49
C ASP A 4 8.02 12.13 16.65
N ILE A 5 7.67 12.68 17.82
CA ILE A 5 7.20 11.87 18.96
C ILE A 5 5.76 11.40 18.75
N ALA A 6 4.87 12.28 18.28
CA ALA A 6 3.49 11.91 17.98
C ALA A 6 3.42 10.85 16.86
N PHE A 7 4.22 11.02 15.80
CA PHE A 7 4.37 10.05 14.73
C PHE A 7 4.91 8.71 15.23
N LYS A 8 5.95 8.71 16.07
CA LYS A 8 6.49 7.48 16.70
C LYS A 8 5.48 6.78 17.63
N ILE A 9 4.67 7.52 18.37
CA ILE A 9 3.62 6.96 19.23
C ILE A 9 2.50 6.33 18.39
N GLN A 10 2.08 6.99 17.31
CA GLN A 10 1.07 6.44 16.40
C GLN A 10 1.59 5.20 15.66
N LEU A 11 2.85 5.22 15.21
CA LEU A 11 3.52 4.03 14.70
C LEU A 11 3.55 2.90 15.74
N GLY A 12 3.80 3.22 17.00
CA GLY A 12 3.75 2.26 18.11
C GLY A 12 2.39 1.59 18.32
N LEU A 13 1.29 2.20 17.85
CA LEU A 13 -0.07 1.64 17.92
C LEU A 13 -0.50 0.94 16.62
N ILE A 14 -0.01 1.38 15.46
CA ILE A 14 -0.34 0.81 14.15
C ILE A 14 0.52 -0.42 13.82
N LEU A 15 1.82 -0.40 14.14
CA LEU A 15 2.74 -1.50 13.84
C LEU A 15 2.35 -2.84 14.49
N PRO A 16 1.85 -2.88 15.75
CA PRO A 16 1.30 -4.11 16.32
C PRO A 16 0.11 -4.65 15.52
N LYS A 17 -0.76 -3.78 14.97
CA LYS A 17 -1.91 -4.23 14.16
C LYS A 17 -1.48 -4.85 12.83
N LEU A 18 -0.43 -4.31 12.20
CA LEU A 18 0.20 -4.90 11.02
C LEU A 18 0.73 -6.30 11.33
N LYS A 19 1.43 -6.44 12.46
CA LYS A 19 1.90 -7.75 12.92
C LYS A 19 0.74 -8.71 13.18
N ASP A 20 -0.27 -8.30 13.92
CA ASP A 20 -1.33 -9.21 14.36
C ASP A 20 -2.28 -9.63 13.23
N LYS A 21 -2.52 -8.76 12.24
CA LYS A 21 -3.42 -9.05 11.13
C LYS A 21 -2.71 -9.59 9.90
N LEU A 22 -1.55 -9.04 9.55
CA LEU A 22 -0.88 -9.35 8.28
C LEU A 22 0.12 -10.50 8.42
N ALA A 23 0.79 -10.64 9.57
CA ALA A 23 1.81 -11.67 9.73
C ALA A 23 1.29 -13.11 9.56
N PRO A 24 0.13 -13.53 10.11
CA PRO A 24 -0.33 -14.92 9.92
C PRO A 24 -0.59 -15.22 8.45
N ASP A 25 -1.38 -14.40 7.77
CA ASP A 25 -1.74 -14.60 6.36
C ASP A 25 -0.52 -14.54 5.44
N LEU A 26 0.37 -13.56 5.65
CA LEU A 26 1.61 -13.45 4.88
C LEU A 26 2.55 -14.63 5.13
N THR A 27 2.59 -15.16 6.35
CA THR A 27 3.39 -16.36 6.67
C THR A 27 2.88 -17.59 5.92
N GLU A 28 1.57 -17.75 5.77
CA GLU A 28 0.98 -18.86 5.00
C GLU A 28 1.35 -18.76 3.52
N ILE A 29 1.17 -17.58 2.91
CA ILE A 29 1.56 -17.33 1.51
C ILE A 29 3.04 -17.62 1.29
N ILE A 30 3.92 -17.17 2.21
CA ILE A 30 5.35 -17.44 2.15
C ILE A 30 5.64 -18.94 2.21
N LYS A 31 4.97 -19.69 3.09
CA LYS A 31 5.16 -21.14 3.20
C LYS A 31 4.74 -21.87 1.95
N GLU A 32 3.64 -21.46 1.32
CA GLU A 32 3.20 -22.02 0.04
C GLU A 32 4.24 -21.76 -1.06
N LEU A 33 4.74 -20.53 -1.16
CA LEU A 33 5.79 -20.16 -2.11
C LEU A 33 7.07 -20.99 -1.88
N VAL A 34 7.52 -21.10 -0.63
CA VAL A 34 8.68 -21.92 -0.24
C VAL A 34 8.44 -23.39 -0.62
N GLY A 35 7.25 -23.93 -0.38
CA GLY A 35 6.89 -25.29 -0.75
C GLY A 35 6.97 -25.53 -2.26
N ILE A 36 6.50 -24.57 -3.07
CA ILE A 36 6.57 -24.65 -4.54
C ILE A 36 8.02 -24.60 -5.02
N VAL A 37 8.82 -23.66 -4.50
CA VAL A 37 10.22 -23.47 -4.90
C VAL A 37 11.08 -24.67 -4.47
N SER A 38 10.88 -25.17 -3.25
CA SER A 38 11.63 -26.33 -2.74
C SER A 38 11.31 -27.62 -3.48
N ALA A 39 10.06 -27.83 -3.91
CA ALA A 39 9.67 -29.00 -4.70
C ALA A 39 10.31 -29.04 -6.10
N GLY A 40 10.78 -27.91 -6.62
CA GLY A 40 11.34 -27.81 -7.97
C GLY A 40 12.85 -27.53 -8.04
N SER A 41 13.52 -27.27 -6.92
CA SER A 41 14.87 -26.65 -6.95
C SER A 41 15.86 -27.15 -5.90
N LEU A 42 15.49 -28.06 -5.01
CA LEU A 42 16.38 -28.56 -3.95
C LEU A 42 16.81 -30.00 -4.22
N ASP A 43 18.12 -30.21 -4.36
CA ASP A 43 18.74 -31.50 -4.09
C ASP A 43 18.70 -31.77 -2.57
N GLU A 44 18.57 -33.04 -2.15
CA GLU A 44 18.27 -33.45 -0.77
C GLU A 44 19.30 -32.98 0.29
N ASP A 45 20.46 -32.48 -0.13
CA ASP A 45 21.58 -32.06 0.74
C ASP A 45 21.88 -30.55 0.71
N GLU A 46 21.13 -29.73 -0.03
CA GLU A 46 21.36 -28.29 -0.08
C GLU A 46 20.57 -27.51 0.98
N ALA A 47 21.23 -26.60 1.69
CA ALA A 47 20.55 -25.73 2.65
C ALA A 47 19.71 -24.70 1.90
N PHE A 48 18.39 -24.68 2.16
CA PHE A 48 17.50 -23.73 1.53
C PHE A 48 17.72 -22.30 2.04
N ASP A 49 18.15 -21.41 1.14
CA ASP A 49 18.30 -19.98 1.44
C ASP A 49 16.99 -19.22 1.20
N LEU A 50 16.53 -18.52 2.24
CA LEU A 50 15.32 -17.68 2.19
C LEU A 50 15.60 -16.27 1.69
N ALA A 51 16.85 -15.86 1.51
CA ALA A 51 17.19 -14.51 1.06
C ALA A 51 16.55 -14.13 -0.29
N PRO A 52 16.58 -14.99 -1.33
CA PRO A 52 15.94 -14.66 -2.61
C PRO A 52 14.42 -14.48 -2.49
N ILE A 53 13.77 -15.32 -1.67
CA ILE A 53 12.33 -15.25 -1.43
C ILE A 53 11.97 -13.96 -0.71
N LYS A 54 12.75 -13.57 0.30
CA LYS A 54 12.55 -12.31 1.01
C LYS A 54 12.63 -11.12 0.07
N GLU A 55 13.63 -11.07 -0.82
CA GLU A 55 13.78 -9.95 -1.77
C GLU A 55 12.59 -9.84 -2.73
N ILE A 56 12.10 -10.97 -3.26
CA ILE A 56 10.93 -11.00 -4.14
C ILE A 56 9.71 -10.46 -3.41
N ILE A 57 9.48 -10.93 -2.19
CA ILE A 57 8.29 -10.53 -1.42
C ILE A 57 8.35 -9.06 -1.00
N MET A 58 9.53 -8.53 -0.67
CA MET A 58 9.64 -7.09 -0.40
C MET A 58 9.29 -6.26 -1.63
N LYS A 59 9.77 -6.64 -2.83
CA LYS A 59 9.41 -5.94 -4.07
C LYS A 59 7.92 -6.03 -4.36
N ASP A 60 7.32 -7.19 -4.15
CA ASP A 60 5.90 -7.38 -4.41
C ASP A 60 5.01 -6.61 -3.42
N LEU A 61 5.41 -6.56 -2.14
CA LEU A 61 4.76 -5.72 -1.13
C LEU A 61 4.87 -4.23 -1.46
N GLU A 62 6.01 -3.76 -1.95
CA GLU A 62 6.17 -2.37 -2.42
C GLU A 62 5.20 -2.09 -3.58
N ILE A 63 5.16 -2.96 -4.59
CA ILE A 63 4.24 -2.83 -5.72
C ILE A 63 2.78 -2.82 -5.26
N PHE A 64 2.42 -3.71 -4.34
CA PHE A 64 1.06 -3.81 -3.80
C PHE A 64 0.68 -2.54 -3.03
N LEU A 65 1.58 -2.02 -2.19
CA LEU A 65 1.36 -0.75 -1.50
C LEU A 65 1.14 0.39 -2.48
N ASP A 66 2.01 0.52 -3.49
CA ASP A 66 1.97 1.62 -4.45
C ASP A 66 0.77 1.58 -5.39
N LYS A 67 0.31 0.40 -5.78
CA LYS A 67 -0.75 0.24 -6.78
C LYS A 67 -2.15 0.07 -6.19
N GLU A 68 -2.26 -0.60 -5.04
CA GLU A 68 -3.55 -1.03 -4.51
C GLU A 68 -3.93 -0.29 -3.22
N ILE A 69 -2.96 -0.01 -2.33
CA ILE A 69 -3.25 0.53 -0.99
C ILE A 69 -3.14 2.06 -0.94
N LEU A 70 -2.02 2.63 -1.39
CA LEU A 70 -1.77 4.07 -1.29
C LEU A 70 -2.66 4.92 -2.19
N PRO A 71 -2.96 4.55 -3.46
CA PRO A 71 -3.78 5.38 -4.33
C PRO A 71 -5.18 5.71 -3.79
N PRO A 72 -5.99 4.75 -3.28
CA PRO A 72 -7.30 5.09 -2.73
C PRO A 72 -7.20 5.94 -1.46
N ILE A 73 -6.21 5.69 -0.59
CA ILE A 73 -5.97 6.52 0.60
C ILE A 73 -5.61 7.96 0.19
N GLN A 74 -4.77 8.12 -0.84
CA GLN A 74 -4.41 9.43 -1.36
C GLN A 74 -5.62 10.16 -1.95
N ALA A 75 -6.51 9.44 -2.64
CA ALA A 75 -7.75 9.99 -3.18
C ALA A 75 -8.76 10.40 -2.10
N GLU A 76 -8.77 9.73 -0.94
CA GLU A 76 -9.59 10.14 0.20
C GLU A 76 -9.03 11.39 0.91
N LEU A 77 -7.70 11.54 0.94
CA LEU A 77 -7.02 12.66 1.61
C LEU A 77 -6.90 13.90 0.73
N THR A 78 -6.98 13.73 -0.59
CA THR A 78 -6.96 14.82 -1.56
C THR A 78 -8.37 14.91 -2.13
N PRO A 79 -9.22 15.85 -1.69
CA PRO A 79 -10.50 16.05 -2.35
C PRO A 79 -10.22 16.25 -3.85
N PRO A 80 -11.04 15.66 -4.74
CA PRO A 80 -10.88 15.93 -6.16
C PRO A 80 -10.84 17.44 -6.32
N GLU A 81 -9.83 17.97 -7.01
CA GLU A 81 -9.97 19.29 -7.60
C GLU A 81 -11.25 19.19 -8.42
N GLU A 82 -12.33 19.80 -7.93
CA GLU A 82 -13.48 20.10 -8.76
C GLU A 82 -12.86 20.71 -10.01
N GLU A 83 -13.05 20.07 -11.16
CA GLU A 83 -12.97 20.79 -12.42
C GLU A 83 -13.82 22.02 -12.17
N SER A 84 -13.16 23.16 -11.95
CA SER A 84 -13.79 24.46 -11.99
C SER A 84 -14.51 24.48 -13.32
N ALA A 85 -15.82 24.24 -13.24
CA ALA A 85 -16.73 24.72 -14.24
C ALA A 85 -16.44 26.22 -14.32
N GLU A 86 -15.65 26.61 -15.32
CA GLU A 86 -15.83 27.90 -15.96
C GLU A 86 -17.24 27.89 -16.59
N GLU A 87 -18.27 27.85 -15.74
CA GLU A 87 -19.54 28.50 -16.02
C GLU A 87 -19.28 29.99 -15.82
N ASP A 88 -18.76 30.62 -16.88
CA ASP A 88 -18.84 32.06 -17.08
C ASP A 88 -20.33 32.40 -17.30
N ALA A 89 -21.08 32.38 -16.20
CA ALA A 89 -22.39 33.01 -16.09
C ALA A 89 -22.18 34.51 -15.85
N ALA A 90 -21.74 35.23 -16.88
CA ALA A 90 -21.90 36.67 -16.97
C ALA A 90 -23.23 36.98 -17.69
N GLU A 91 -24.28 36.85 -16.90
CA GLU A 91 -25.62 37.37 -17.13
C GLU A 91 -25.56 38.90 -17.31
N GLU A 92 -25.71 39.42 -18.54
CA GLU A 92 -26.19 40.79 -18.76
C GLU A 92 -27.33 40.78 -19.79
N ALA A 93 -28.55 40.60 -19.28
CA ALA A 93 -29.73 41.21 -19.87
C ALA A 93 -29.92 42.60 -19.24
N PRO A 94 -30.19 43.62 -20.06
CA PRO A 94 -31.50 44.28 -19.95
C PRO A 94 -32.01 44.65 -21.35
N ALA A 95 -33.29 44.91 -21.64
CA ALA A 95 -34.56 44.85 -20.94
C ALA A 95 -35.63 44.88 -22.05
N ALA A 96 -36.83 44.39 -21.77
CA ALA A 96 -37.98 44.61 -22.61
C ALA A 96 -38.41 46.10 -22.59
N GLU A 97 -38.54 46.71 -23.77
CA GLU A 97 -39.70 47.53 -24.20
C GLU A 97 -39.68 47.73 -25.72
#